data_AF-B8GCU3-F1
#
_entry.id   AF-B8GCU3-F1
#
_cell.length_a   1.000
_cell.length_b   1.000
_cell.length_c   1.000
_cell.angle_alpha   90.00
_cell.angle_beta   90.00
_cell.angle_gamma   90.00
#
_symmetry.space_group_name_H-M   'P 1'
#
loop_
_entity.id
_entity.type
_entity.pdbx_description
1 polymer ?
#
loop_
_entity_poly.entity_id
_entity_poly.type
_entity_poly.pdbx_seq_one_letter_code
_entity_poly.pdbx_strand_id
1 'polypeptide(L)'
;MLRAYFLILTILCTLTACAAPAQPTVRAAIGAIEAVNAGNSEGFERVTTPRPFVFPADHGPHPTFQTEWWYYTGNLTAENGRRFGFQLTFFRRALSPYPPVRESAWATNEIYMAHFAVSDIDGGQFYAFERFSRAAAGLAGASGEPFRVFLNDWSVEGSGPEGMTMHLRAAQADVALDLVAVNSRPPVLQGNAGVSQKGSQVGNASAYYSLTRMTSTGTIRLGAQTYTVSGLTWMDREWGTSVLEEGLAGWDWFALQLSSGHDLMYYQLREADGRTSPFVGGSLLLPDDTVVILGPGDVELTVVDTWRSPRSGAVYPSGWQLRISRYGIDLVITPAMRDQELPVSVVYWEGAVDVRGSMSGRGYVELTGYADTK
;
A
#
# COMPACT_ATOMS: atom_id res chain seq x y z
N MET A 1 73.03 -6.05 52.44
CA MET A 1 72.08 -7.18 52.44
C MET A 1 70.74 -6.69 51.93
N LEU A 2 70.24 -7.35 50.88
CA LEU A 2 68.94 -7.25 50.19
C LEU A 2 67.90 -6.25 50.71
N ARG A 3 67.38 -5.37 49.83
CA ARG A 3 65.92 -5.11 49.72
C ARG A 3 65.51 -4.90 48.27
N ALA A 4 64.48 -5.63 47.89
CA ALA A 4 64.02 -5.93 46.55
C ALA A 4 63.12 -4.81 45.96
N TYR A 5 63.22 -4.66 44.64
CA TYR A 5 62.31 -3.85 43.82
C TYR A 5 60.98 -4.60 43.64
N PHE A 6 59.87 -3.97 44.05
CA PHE A 6 58.52 -4.43 43.72
C PHE A 6 58.09 -3.78 42.40
N LEU A 7 58.04 -4.58 41.34
CA LEU A 7 57.43 -4.25 40.06
C LEU A 7 55.93 -4.52 40.16
N ILE A 8 55.10 -3.47 40.11
CA ILE A 8 53.63 -3.60 40.03
C ILE A 8 53.29 -3.88 38.57
N LEU A 9 52.86 -5.11 38.29
CA LEU A 9 52.35 -5.55 37.00
C LEU A 9 50.84 -5.28 36.95
N THR A 10 50.43 -4.22 36.27
CA THR A 10 49.01 -3.91 36.02
C THR A 10 48.50 -4.82 34.91
N ILE A 11 47.72 -5.85 35.24
CA ILE A 11 47.02 -6.71 34.28
C ILE A 11 45.80 -5.94 33.76
N LEU A 12 45.84 -5.54 32.48
CA LEU A 12 44.73 -4.92 31.78
C LEU A 12 43.79 -6.02 31.25
N CYS A 13 42.67 -6.27 31.94
CA CYS A 13 41.61 -7.14 31.43
C CYS A 13 40.87 -6.43 30.28
N THR A 14 41.20 -6.78 29.04
CA THR A 14 40.40 -6.44 27.86
C THR A 14 39.12 -7.27 27.85
N LEU A 15 37.99 -6.67 28.23
CA LEU A 15 36.66 -7.21 28.00
C LEU A 15 36.35 -7.11 26.49
N THR A 16 36.64 -8.16 25.75
CA THR A 16 36.10 -8.33 24.39
C THR A 16 34.61 -8.65 24.51
N ALA A 17 33.77 -7.65 24.24
CA ALA A 17 32.34 -7.87 24.06
C ALA A 17 32.14 -8.77 22.85
N CYS A 18 31.76 -10.03 23.08
CA CYS A 18 31.25 -10.90 22.04
C CYS A 18 29.92 -10.31 21.55
N ALA A 19 29.94 -9.55 20.46
CA ALA A 19 28.74 -9.27 19.70
C ALA A 19 28.21 -10.61 19.18
N ALA A 20 27.05 -11.05 19.71
CA ALA A 20 26.36 -12.21 19.17
C ALA A 20 26.07 -11.93 17.68
N PRO A 21 26.42 -12.84 16.76
CA PRO A 21 26.09 -12.66 15.36
C PRO A 21 24.57 -12.51 15.23
N ALA A 22 24.12 -11.49 14.50
CA ALA A 22 22.72 -11.28 14.19
C ALA A 22 22.17 -12.60 13.60
N GLN A 23 21.20 -13.21 14.28
CA GLN A 23 20.55 -14.40 13.74
C GLN A 23 19.84 -14.00 12.45
N PRO A 24 20.07 -14.71 11.33
CA PRO A 24 19.30 -14.46 10.12
C PRO A 24 17.83 -14.78 10.44
N THR A 25 16.98 -13.76 10.46
CA THR A 25 15.54 -13.97 10.50
C THR A 25 15.13 -14.59 9.17
N VAL A 26 14.94 -15.91 9.15
CA VAL A 26 14.30 -16.59 8.04
C VAL A 26 12.83 -16.16 8.05
N ARG A 27 12.50 -15.16 7.24
CA ARG A 27 11.10 -14.87 6.89
C ARG A 27 10.80 -15.68 5.63
N ALA A 28 9.80 -16.56 5.71
CA ALA A 28 9.23 -17.15 4.50
C ALA A 28 8.53 -16.01 3.75
N ALA A 29 8.92 -15.80 2.49
CA ALA A 29 8.20 -14.93 1.57
C ALA A 29 7.24 -15.78 0.74
N ILE A 30 6.03 -15.28 0.52
CA ILE A 30 5.01 -15.85 -0.36
C ILE A 30 4.91 -14.96 -1.59
N GLY A 31 4.76 -15.55 -2.77
CA GLY A 31 4.58 -14.76 -3.98
C GLY A 31 3.27 -13.97 -3.96
N ALA A 32 3.24 -12.79 -4.57
CA ALA A 32 2.06 -11.91 -4.56
C ALA A 32 0.83 -12.58 -5.20
N ILE A 33 1.04 -13.30 -6.30
CA ILE A 33 -0.03 -14.05 -6.97
C ILE A 33 -0.52 -15.21 -6.11
N GLU A 34 0.39 -15.96 -5.47
CA GLU A 34 0.03 -17.03 -4.55
C GLU A 34 -0.76 -16.48 -3.36
N ALA A 35 -0.33 -15.35 -2.80
CA ALA A 35 -1.03 -14.67 -1.73
C ALA A 35 -2.44 -14.26 -2.17
N VAL A 36 -2.65 -13.68 -3.35
CA VAL A 36 -3.99 -13.32 -3.83
C VAL A 36 -4.85 -14.56 -4.09
N ASN A 37 -4.27 -15.63 -4.63
CA ASN A 37 -5.01 -16.83 -5.06
C ASN A 37 -5.22 -17.88 -3.96
N ALA A 38 -4.63 -17.73 -2.77
CA ALA A 38 -4.74 -18.73 -1.71
C ALA A 38 -6.19 -19.00 -1.23
N GLY A 39 -6.49 -20.27 -0.94
CA GLY A 39 -7.78 -20.69 -0.39
C GLY A 39 -8.86 -20.99 -1.44
N ASN A 40 -9.99 -21.51 -0.99
CA ASN A 40 -11.15 -21.82 -1.84
C ASN A 40 -12.05 -20.58 -1.96
N SER A 41 -12.46 -20.23 -3.18
CA SER A 41 -13.37 -19.11 -3.47
C SER A 41 -14.85 -19.53 -3.55
N GLU A 42 -15.15 -20.81 -3.45
CA GLU A 42 -16.51 -21.34 -3.48
C GLU A 42 -17.37 -20.79 -2.33
N GLY A 43 -18.61 -20.40 -2.65
CA GLY A 43 -19.59 -19.88 -1.69
C GLY A 43 -19.47 -18.38 -1.38
N PHE A 44 -18.44 -17.69 -1.88
CA PHE A 44 -18.35 -16.23 -1.81
C PHE A 44 -19.05 -15.55 -3.00
N GLU A 45 -19.55 -14.33 -2.78
CA GLU A 45 -20.11 -13.50 -3.85
C GLU A 45 -19.03 -13.03 -4.84
N ARG A 46 -19.44 -12.75 -6.07
CA ARG A 46 -18.57 -12.22 -7.13
C ARG A 46 -19.12 -10.91 -7.67
N VAL A 47 -18.25 -9.98 -8.02
CA VAL A 47 -18.63 -8.69 -8.59
C VAL A 47 -18.88 -8.88 -10.08
N THR A 48 -20.14 -8.91 -10.49
CA THR A 48 -20.53 -9.20 -11.89
C THR A 48 -21.13 -8.01 -12.61
N THR A 49 -21.78 -7.09 -11.90
CA THR A 49 -22.45 -5.92 -12.47
C THR A 49 -22.24 -4.68 -11.61
N PRO A 50 -22.28 -3.48 -12.20
CA PRO A 50 -22.23 -2.24 -11.43
C PRO A 50 -23.36 -2.12 -10.42
N ARG A 51 -23.08 -1.48 -9.29
CA ARG A 51 -24.06 -1.08 -8.28
C ARG A 51 -23.78 0.33 -7.78
N PRO A 52 -24.79 1.05 -7.26
CA PRO A 52 -24.55 2.30 -6.55
C PRO A 52 -23.64 2.07 -5.34
N PHE A 53 -22.71 3.01 -5.11
CA PHE A 53 -21.93 3.09 -3.87
C PHE A 53 -22.67 3.98 -2.88
N VAL A 54 -22.74 3.56 -1.62
CA VAL A 54 -23.49 4.20 -0.54
C VAL A 54 -22.53 4.47 0.60
N PHE A 55 -22.29 5.75 0.90
CA PHE A 55 -21.39 6.17 1.97
C PHE A 55 -22.18 6.63 3.21
N PRO A 56 -21.73 6.30 4.43
CA PRO A 56 -20.43 5.71 4.77
C PRO A 56 -20.37 4.18 4.71
N ALA A 57 -21.50 3.50 4.47
CA ALA A 57 -21.58 2.03 4.50
C ALA A 57 -20.49 1.32 3.67
N ASP A 58 -20.19 1.81 2.46
CA ASP A 58 -19.18 1.26 1.54
C ASP A 58 -17.73 1.66 1.86
N HIS A 59 -17.51 2.46 2.90
CA HIS A 59 -16.20 2.48 3.56
C HIS A 59 -16.00 1.23 4.43
N GLY A 60 -17.07 0.62 4.93
CA GLY A 60 -17.03 -0.56 5.79
C GLY A 60 -16.64 -1.87 5.08
N PRO A 61 -16.74 -3.01 5.79
CA PRO A 61 -16.48 -4.33 5.21
C PRO A 61 -17.65 -4.86 4.39
N HIS A 62 -17.35 -5.76 3.45
CA HIS A 62 -18.29 -6.47 2.58
C HIS A 62 -18.15 -7.99 2.76
N PRO A 63 -18.67 -8.55 3.88
CA PRO A 63 -18.29 -9.87 4.36
C PRO A 63 -18.64 -11.05 3.44
N THR A 64 -19.54 -10.84 2.48
CA THR A 64 -19.92 -11.84 1.46
C THR A 64 -18.83 -12.06 0.41
N PHE A 65 -17.86 -11.15 0.30
CA PHE A 65 -16.69 -11.29 -0.57
C PHE A 65 -15.51 -11.87 0.20
N GLN A 66 -14.59 -12.51 -0.53
CA GLN A 66 -13.44 -13.16 0.10
C GLN A 66 -12.35 -12.17 0.53
N THR A 67 -12.07 -11.15 -0.28
CA THR A 67 -10.90 -10.28 -0.10
C THR A 67 -11.29 -8.83 -0.19
N GLU A 68 -10.69 -8.01 0.66
CA GLU A 68 -10.87 -6.57 0.68
C GLU A 68 -9.60 -5.86 1.10
N TRP A 69 -9.43 -4.62 0.64
CA TRP A 69 -8.39 -3.74 1.14
C TRP A 69 -8.82 -2.28 1.25
N TRP A 70 -8.21 -1.63 2.24
CA TRP A 70 -8.21 -0.19 2.46
C TRP A 70 -6.76 0.28 2.34
N TYR A 71 -6.43 0.97 1.26
CA TYR A 71 -5.06 1.30 0.90
C TYR A 71 -4.88 2.81 0.88
N TYR A 72 -4.12 3.34 1.85
CA TYR A 72 -3.83 4.77 1.95
C TYR A 72 -2.38 5.01 1.59
N THR A 73 -2.13 5.86 0.61
CA THR A 73 -0.79 6.35 0.26
C THR A 73 -0.77 7.86 0.28
N GLY A 74 0.38 8.46 0.60
CA GLY A 74 0.44 9.92 0.62
C GLY A 74 1.83 10.50 0.58
N ASN A 75 1.85 11.75 0.15
CA ASN A 75 3.04 12.58 0.03
C ASN A 75 2.89 13.81 0.92
N LEU A 76 3.75 13.91 1.93
CA LEU A 76 3.69 14.93 2.97
C LEU A 76 4.95 15.77 2.98
N THR A 77 4.81 17.00 3.46
CA THR A 77 5.93 17.94 3.67
C THR A 77 5.79 18.52 5.08
N ALA A 78 6.88 18.46 5.84
CA ALA A 78 6.95 19.07 7.16
C ALA A 78 7.11 20.59 7.08
N GLU A 79 6.84 21.30 8.16
CA GLU A 79 7.00 22.76 8.24
C GLU A 79 8.43 23.23 7.93
N ASN A 80 9.43 22.40 8.22
CA ASN A 80 10.83 22.66 7.89
C ASN A 80 11.23 22.29 6.44
N GLY A 81 10.27 21.89 5.61
CA GLY A 81 10.47 21.48 4.22
C GLY A 81 10.82 20.00 4.00
N ARG A 82 11.06 19.23 5.07
CA ARG A 82 11.41 17.80 4.96
C ARG A 82 10.27 17.00 4.33
N ARG A 83 10.58 16.18 3.33
CA ARG A 83 9.60 15.39 2.58
C ARG A 83 9.45 13.99 3.14
N PHE A 84 8.20 13.51 3.18
CA PHE A 84 7.85 12.15 3.57
C PHE A 84 6.88 11.53 2.58
N GLY A 85 7.06 10.24 2.31
CA GLY A 85 6.01 9.37 1.80
C GLY A 85 5.46 8.50 2.93
N PHE A 86 4.22 8.04 2.83
CA PHE A 86 3.73 6.97 3.71
C PHE A 86 2.77 6.05 2.97
N GLN A 87 2.64 4.83 3.49
CA GLN A 87 1.48 3.97 3.24
C GLN A 87 0.95 3.39 4.55
N LEU A 88 -0.37 3.23 4.61
CA LEU A 88 -1.06 2.48 5.65
C LEU A 88 -2.14 1.63 4.99
N THR A 89 -1.95 0.32 4.98
CA THR A 89 -2.84 -0.61 4.27
C THR A 89 -3.43 -1.63 5.24
N PHE A 90 -4.73 -1.92 5.08
CA PHE A 90 -5.41 -3.00 5.77
C PHE A 90 -6.01 -3.94 4.73
N PHE A 91 -5.82 -5.24 4.93
CA PHE A 91 -6.39 -6.30 4.12
C PHE A 91 -7.27 -7.16 5.00
N ARG A 92 -8.49 -7.45 4.55
CA ARG A 92 -9.36 -8.50 5.11
C ARG A 92 -9.31 -9.68 4.15
N ARG A 93 -9.19 -10.88 4.72
CA ARG A 93 -9.44 -12.12 3.99
C ARG A 93 -10.31 -13.08 4.78
N ALA A 94 -11.39 -13.53 4.15
CA ALA A 94 -12.21 -14.61 4.65
C ALA A 94 -11.62 -15.99 4.27
N LEU A 95 -11.51 -16.84 5.28
CA LEU A 95 -11.12 -18.25 5.19
C LEU A 95 -12.31 -19.15 4.85
N SER A 96 -13.53 -18.71 5.13
CA SER A 96 -14.79 -19.40 4.82
C SER A 96 -15.90 -18.36 4.63
N PRO A 97 -16.87 -18.59 3.72
CA PRO A 97 -18.01 -17.69 3.55
C PRO A 97 -19.00 -17.75 4.72
N TYR A 98 -18.86 -18.75 5.61
CA TYR A 98 -19.76 -18.94 6.73
C TYR A 98 -19.08 -18.59 8.06
N PRO A 99 -19.80 -17.94 8.99
CA PRO A 99 -19.33 -17.76 10.35
C PRO A 99 -18.98 -19.10 11.03
N PRO A 100 -18.03 -19.10 11.97
CA PRO A 100 -17.68 -20.31 12.70
C PRO A 100 -18.87 -20.82 13.53
N VAL A 101 -19.16 -22.13 13.44
CA VAL A 101 -20.28 -22.79 14.15
C VAL A 101 -20.04 -22.91 15.68
N ARG A 102 -18.81 -22.69 16.15
CA ARG A 102 -18.42 -22.89 17.55
C ARG A 102 -18.60 -21.61 18.37
N GLU A 103 -19.11 -21.73 19.59
CA GLU A 103 -19.18 -20.62 20.54
C GLU A 103 -17.83 -20.40 21.22
N SER A 104 -17.04 -19.47 20.68
CA SER A 104 -15.79 -19.02 21.29
C SER A 104 -15.47 -17.60 20.85
N ALA A 105 -15.05 -16.73 21.78
CA ALA A 105 -14.61 -15.36 21.47
C ALA A 105 -13.39 -15.31 20.53
N TRP A 106 -12.69 -16.44 20.34
CA TRP A 106 -11.54 -16.61 19.46
C TRP A 106 -11.88 -17.25 18.11
N ALA A 107 -13.12 -17.73 17.96
CA ALA A 107 -13.56 -18.31 16.71
C ALA A 107 -13.78 -17.19 15.69
N THR A 108 -13.14 -17.33 14.53
CA THR A 108 -13.35 -16.45 13.39
C THR A 108 -13.12 -17.25 12.10
N ASN A 109 -13.74 -16.79 11.03
CA ASN A 109 -13.49 -17.21 9.66
C ASN A 109 -12.70 -16.15 8.89
N GLU A 110 -12.09 -15.16 9.56
CA GLU A 110 -11.43 -14.03 8.90
C GLU A 110 -10.07 -13.71 9.52
N ILE A 111 -9.14 -13.28 8.66
CA ILE A 111 -7.82 -12.79 9.04
C ILE A 111 -7.68 -11.38 8.47
N TYR A 112 -7.06 -10.53 9.27
CA TYR A 112 -6.60 -9.22 8.85
C TYR A 112 -5.08 -9.21 8.75
N MET A 113 -4.58 -8.58 7.69
CA MET A 113 -3.18 -8.21 7.52
C MET A 113 -3.12 -6.69 7.42
N ALA A 114 -2.08 -6.07 7.95
CA ALA A 114 -1.86 -4.64 7.77
C ALA A 114 -0.39 -4.33 7.56
N HIS A 115 -0.13 -3.33 6.73
CA HIS A 115 1.19 -2.77 6.48
C HIS A 115 1.22 -1.30 6.88
N PHE A 116 2.35 -0.86 7.43
CA PHE A 116 2.61 0.53 7.75
C PHE A 116 4.03 0.86 7.32
N ALA A 117 4.19 1.88 6.49
CA ALA A 117 5.51 2.36 6.11
C ALA A 117 5.60 3.89 6.04
N VAL A 118 6.80 4.39 6.29
CA VAL A 118 7.18 5.79 6.14
C VAL A 118 8.48 5.86 5.35
N SER A 119 8.46 6.61 4.25
CA SER A 119 9.62 6.96 3.45
C SER A 119 10.11 8.34 3.88
N ASP A 120 11.20 8.41 4.63
CA ASP A 120 11.88 9.65 4.96
C ASP A 120 12.79 10.04 3.79
N ILE A 121 12.21 10.78 2.84
CA ILE A 121 12.80 11.02 1.52
C ILE A 121 14.13 11.76 1.64
N ASP A 122 14.14 12.84 2.42
CA ASP A 122 15.36 13.66 2.54
C ASP A 122 16.36 13.06 3.56
N GLY A 123 15.88 12.19 4.46
CA GLY A 123 16.76 11.38 5.32
C GLY A 123 17.32 10.12 4.68
N GLY A 124 16.77 9.69 3.53
CA GLY A 124 17.19 8.51 2.80
C GLY A 124 16.93 7.20 3.54
N GLN A 125 15.84 7.11 4.32
CA GLN A 125 15.50 5.92 5.11
C GLN A 125 14.05 5.48 4.86
N PHE A 126 13.83 4.16 4.80
CA PHE A 126 12.52 3.54 4.64
C PHE A 126 12.20 2.65 5.84
N TYR A 127 11.08 2.94 6.50
CA TYR A 127 10.60 2.19 7.66
C TYR A 127 9.38 1.39 7.26
N ALA A 128 9.36 0.09 7.54
CA ALA A 128 8.34 -0.83 7.05
C ALA A 128 7.95 -1.86 8.11
N PHE A 129 6.65 -2.04 8.32
CA PHE A 129 6.10 -2.92 9.33
C PHE A 129 4.91 -3.71 8.80
N GLU A 130 4.73 -4.92 9.32
CA GLU A 130 3.62 -5.81 9.00
C GLU A 130 3.03 -6.40 10.28
N ARG A 131 1.71 -6.58 10.29
CA ARG A 131 0.99 -7.28 11.33
C ARG A 131 -0.08 -8.18 10.74
N PHE A 132 -0.32 -9.30 11.42
CA PHE A 132 -1.46 -10.18 11.17
C PHE A 132 -2.27 -10.33 12.45
N SER A 133 -3.59 -10.43 12.29
CA SER A 133 -4.45 -10.75 13.40
C SER A 133 -5.72 -11.46 12.94
N ARG A 134 -6.35 -12.15 13.87
CA ARG A 134 -7.69 -12.73 13.69
C ARG A 134 -8.72 -11.62 13.82
N ALA A 135 -9.81 -11.70 13.06
CA ALA A 135 -11.01 -10.88 13.33
C ALA A 135 -11.77 -11.47 14.52
N ALA A 136 -11.15 -11.42 15.71
CA ALA A 136 -11.66 -12.03 16.93
C ALA A 136 -11.13 -11.26 18.15
N ALA A 137 -11.82 -11.39 19.29
CA ALA A 137 -11.42 -10.81 20.56
C ALA A 137 -11.08 -9.30 20.53
N GLY A 138 -11.65 -8.55 19.59
CA GLY A 138 -11.36 -7.11 19.41
C GLY A 138 -9.94 -6.80 18.92
N LEU A 139 -9.25 -7.77 18.29
CA LEU A 139 -7.88 -7.58 17.79
C LEU A 139 -7.83 -6.96 16.39
N ALA A 140 -8.85 -7.17 15.57
CA ALA A 140 -8.98 -6.59 14.25
C ALA A 140 -10.44 -6.59 13.80
N GLY A 141 -10.77 -5.73 12.85
CA GLY A 141 -12.11 -5.67 12.26
C GLY A 141 -12.36 -4.39 11.48
N ALA A 142 -13.58 -4.26 10.96
CA ALA A 142 -14.05 -3.03 10.34
C ALA A 142 -15.56 -2.81 10.56
N SER A 143 -16.02 -1.57 10.43
CA SER A 143 -17.43 -1.15 10.47
C SER A 143 -17.66 -0.04 9.44
N GLY A 144 -18.89 0.08 8.93
CA GLY A 144 -19.28 1.15 8.00
C GLY A 144 -19.88 2.39 8.67
N GLU A 145 -20.61 2.23 9.78
CA GLU A 145 -21.32 3.33 10.45
C GLU A 145 -21.14 3.29 11.99
N PRO A 146 -20.23 4.10 12.58
CA PRO A 146 -19.24 4.91 11.88
C PRO A 146 -18.19 4.04 11.16
N PHE A 147 -17.57 4.61 10.13
CA PHE A 147 -16.49 3.92 9.43
C PHE A 147 -15.32 3.71 10.37
N ARG A 148 -14.84 2.47 10.46
CA ARG A 148 -13.58 2.14 11.14
C ARG A 148 -12.97 0.90 10.49
N VAL A 149 -11.66 0.87 10.32
CA VAL A 149 -10.88 -0.35 10.06
C VAL A 149 -9.68 -0.35 10.99
N PHE A 150 -9.35 -1.49 11.59
CA PHE A 150 -8.28 -1.56 12.57
C PHE A 150 -7.63 -2.94 12.69
N LEU A 151 -6.38 -2.92 13.13
CA LEU A 151 -5.60 -4.08 13.56
C LEU A 151 -4.77 -3.65 14.77
N ASN A 152 -5.18 -4.12 15.95
CA ASN A 152 -4.73 -3.64 17.26
C ASN A 152 -4.87 -2.11 17.37
N ASP A 153 -3.76 -1.40 17.57
CA ASP A 153 -3.68 0.05 17.69
C ASP A 153 -3.45 0.78 16.35
N TRP A 154 -3.34 0.06 15.23
CA TRP A 154 -3.37 0.69 13.90
C TRP A 154 -4.82 0.81 13.44
N SER A 155 -5.23 1.98 12.97
CA SER A 155 -6.62 2.24 12.61
C SER A 155 -6.79 3.36 11.59
N VAL A 156 -7.92 3.30 10.86
CA VAL A 156 -8.53 4.47 10.22
C VAL A 156 -9.96 4.60 10.72
N GLU A 157 -10.35 5.81 11.14
CA GLU A 157 -11.69 6.12 11.64
C GLU A 157 -12.29 7.26 10.81
N GLY A 158 -13.48 7.04 10.24
CA GLY A 158 -14.21 8.03 9.46
C GLY A 158 -15.17 8.85 10.31
N SER A 159 -15.31 10.11 9.96
CA SER A 159 -16.18 11.09 10.63
C SER A 159 -16.72 12.12 9.64
N GLY A 160 -17.63 12.96 10.11
CA GLY A 160 -18.29 13.97 9.27
C GLY A 160 -19.27 13.36 8.26
N PRO A 161 -19.76 14.17 7.30
CA PRO A 161 -20.65 13.70 6.24
C PRO A 161 -20.04 12.52 5.49
N GLU A 162 -20.83 11.46 5.33
CA GLU A 162 -20.44 10.24 4.60
C GLU A 162 -19.16 9.54 5.13
N GLY A 163 -18.63 9.92 6.30
CA GLY A 163 -17.36 9.38 6.82
C GLY A 163 -16.10 9.89 6.11
N MET A 164 -16.22 11.00 5.36
CA MET A 164 -15.18 11.51 4.45
C MET A 164 -14.03 12.29 5.13
N THR A 165 -14.08 12.47 6.45
CA THR A 165 -12.93 12.92 7.26
C THR A 165 -12.33 11.72 7.98
N MET A 166 -11.16 11.28 7.56
CA MET A 166 -10.53 10.04 8.01
C MET A 166 -9.33 10.32 8.91
N HIS A 167 -9.33 9.78 10.14
CA HIS A 167 -8.20 9.84 11.07
C HIS A 167 -7.40 8.55 10.98
N LEU A 168 -6.19 8.63 10.41
CA LEU A 168 -5.25 7.53 10.25
C LEU A 168 -4.27 7.53 11.43
N ARG A 169 -4.12 6.38 12.10
CA ARG A 169 -3.17 6.19 13.21
C ARG A 169 -2.41 4.88 13.03
N ALA A 170 -1.08 4.95 13.11
CA ALA A 170 -0.23 3.78 13.20
C ALA A 170 1.05 4.11 13.97
N ALA A 171 1.48 3.21 14.85
CA ALA A 171 2.72 3.33 15.58
C ALA A 171 3.39 1.96 15.71
N GLN A 172 4.70 1.91 15.46
CA GLN A 172 5.50 0.71 15.62
C GLN A 172 6.96 1.07 15.83
N ALA A 173 7.59 0.44 16.82
CA ALA A 173 8.92 0.81 17.27
C ALA A 173 8.98 2.33 17.55
N ASP A 174 9.93 3.03 16.92
CA ASP A 174 10.16 4.46 17.06
C ASP A 174 9.52 5.30 15.95
N VAL A 175 8.66 4.69 15.11
CA VAL A 175 7.96 5.34 14.01
C VAL A 175 6.47 5.46 14.32
N ALA A 176 5.87 6.63 14.04
CA ALA A 176 4.43 6.80 14.12
C ALA A 176 3.88 7.79 13.09
N LEU A 177 2.62 7.57 12.72
CA LEU A 177 1.80 8.38 11.84
C LEU A 177 0.48 8.70 12.57
N ASP A 178 0.14 9.98 12.63
CA ASP A 178 -1.17 10.44 13.11
C ASP A 178 -1.64 11.56 12.19
N LEU A 179 -2.59 11.28 11.31
CA LEU A 179 -3.06 12.19 10.27
C LEU A 179 -4.58 12.28 10.22
N VAL A 180 -5.10 13.49 10.02
CA VAL A 180 -6.46 13.70 9.56
C VAL A 180 -6.42 13.99 8.07
N ALA A 181 -7.07 13.15 7.28
CA ALA A 181 -7.22 13.29 5.83
C ALA A 181 -8.68 13.61 5.50
N VAL A 182 -8.90 14.80 4.93
CA VAL A 182 -10.24 15.29 4.55
C VAL A 182 -10.39 15.14 3.05
N ASN A 183 -11.33 14.30 2.61
CA ASN A 183 -11.64 14.17 1.20
C ASN A 183 -12.16 15.51 0.63
N SER A 184 -11.66 15.89 -0.54
CA SER A 184 -11.95 17.19 -1.16
C SER A 184 -12.67 17.08 -2.50
N ARG A 185 -12.87 15.85 -3.00
CA ARG A 185 -13.44 15.58 -4.33
C ARG A 185 -14.43 14.42 -4.29
N PRO A 186 -15.35 14.30 -5.26
CA PRO A 186 -16.20 13.13 -5.38
C PRO A 186 -15.38 11.83 -5.49
N PRO A 187 -15.86 10.70 -4.95
CA PRO A 187 -15.22 9.40 -5.15
C PRO A 187 -15.09 9.06 -6.64
N VAL A 188 -13.92 8.56 -7.04
CA VAL A 188 -13.67 8.07 -8.40
C VAL A 188 -14.05 6.60 -8.46
N LEU A 189 -15.15 6.27 -9.14
CA LEU A 189 -15.53 4.88 -9.39
C LEU A 189 -14.65 4.31 -10.49
N GLN A 190 -13.89 3.26 -10.18
CA GLN A 190 -12.94 2.66 -11.11
C GLN A 190 -13.62 1.70 -12.09
N GLY A 191 -13.01 1.49 -13.26
CA GLY A 191 -13.55 0.60 -14.29
C GLY A 191 -14.95 0.99 -14.75
N ASN A 192 -15.82 0.01 -14.97
CA ASN A 192 -17.21 0.26 -15.37
C ASN A 192 -18.07 0.58 -14.14
N ALA A 193 -18.19 1.86 -13.79
CA ALA A 193 -19.01 2.33 -12.67
C ALA A 193 -18.73 1.57 -11.35
N GLY A 194 -17.44 1.35 -11.07
CA GLY A 194 -16.95 0.67 -9.88
C GLY A 194 -16.59 -0.80 -10.12
N VAL A 195 -16.97 -1.42 -11.24
CA VAL A 195 -16.54 -2.79 -11.58
C VAL A 195 -15.21 -2.76 -12.34
N SER A 196 -14.14 -3.16 -11.66
CA SER A 196 -12.79 -3.26 -12.22
C SER A 196 -12.47 -4.73 -12.56
N GLN A 197 -12.52 -5.07 -13.84
CA GLN A 197 -12.27 -6.43 -14.33
C GLN A 197 -10.76 -6.74 -14.34
N LYS A 198 -10.37 -7.87 -13.73
CA LYS A 198 -8.96 -8.29 -13.57
C LYS A 198 -8.63 -9.61 -14.28
N GLY A 199 -9.59 -10.17 -15.02
CA GLY A 199 -9.42 -11.38 -15.81
C GLY A 199 -10.56 -11.62 -16.79
N SER A 200 -10.41 -12.64 -17.62
CA SER A 200 -11.30 -13.00 -18.73
C SER A 200 -12.66 -13.51 -18.27
N GLN A 201 -12.70 -14.16 -17.11
CA GLN A 201 -13.93 -14.73 -16.56
C GLN A 201 -14.84 -13.65 -15.97
N VAL A 202 -16.14 -13.73 -16.27
CA VAL A 202 -17.16 -12.91 -15.64
C VAL A 202 -17.12 -13.13 -14.12
N GLY A 203 -17.07 -12.05 -13.35
CA GLY A 203 -16.93 -12.12 -11.89
C GLY A 203 -15.50 -12.27 -11.39
N ASN A 204 -14.48 -12.28 -12.28
CA ASN A 204 -13.09 -12.03 -11.91
C ASN A 204 -12.82 -10.52 -11.95
N ALA A 205 -13.50 -9.83 -11.05
CA ALA A 205 -13.53 -8.38 -10.98
C ALA A 205 -13.73 -7.97 -9.52
N SER A 206 -13.33 -6.74 -9.23
CA SER A 206 -13.56 -6.14 -7.94
C SER A 206 -14.49 -4.95 -8.05
N ALA A 207 -15.17 -4.64 -6.96
CA ALA A 207 -15.81 -3.36 -6.75
C ALA A 207 -14.77 -2.40 -6.18
N TYR A 208 -14.62 -1.22 -6.78
CA TYR A 208 -13.45 -0.38 -6.58
C TYR A 208 -13.81 1.10 -6.74
N TYR A 209 -13.55 1.91 -5.71
CA TYR A 209 -13.44 3.36 -5.82
C TYR A 209 -12.17 3.91 -5.18
N SER A 210 -11.83 5.15 -5.53
CA SER A 210 -10.75 5.91 -4.91
C SER A 210 -11.27 7.22 -4.33
N LEU A 211 -10.72 7.65 -3.19
CA LEU A 211 -10.79 9.04 -2.73
C LEU A 211 -9.46 9.71 -3.06
N THR A 212 -9.49 10.65 -4.01
CA THR A 212 -8.28 11.35 -4.44
C THR A 212 -8.17 12.69 -3.72
N ARG A 213 -6.93 13.15 -3.56
CA ARG A 213 -6.59 14.49 -3.04
C ARG A 213 -7.20 14.77 -1.67
N MET A 214 -7.15 13.79 -0.78
CA MET A 214 -7.54 14.01 0.60
C MET A 214 -6.52 14.94 1.25
N THR A 215 -6.95 16.16 1.60
CA THR A 215 -6.08 17.15 2.25
C THR A 215 -5.71 16.63 3.62
N SER A 216 -4.42 16.45 3.86
CA SER A 216 -3.93 15.75 5.04
C SER A 216 -3.08 16.65 5.90
N THR A 217 -3.34 16.65 7.21
CA THR A 217 -2.54 17.34 8.22
C THR A 217 -2.35 16.44 9.44
N GLY A 218 -1.25 16.63 10.16
CA GLY A 218 -0.98 15.89 11.39
C GLY A 218 0.51 15.77 11.66
N THR A 219 0.94 14.60 12.10
CA THR A 219 2.33 14.37 12.52
C THR A 219 2.92 13.05 12.02
N ILE A 220 4.23 13.09 11.76
CA ILE A 220 5.09 11.90 11.65
C ILE A 220 6.10 11.96 12.79
N ARG A 221 6.30 10.85 13.49
CA ARG A 221 7.38 10.70 14.49
C ARG A 221 8.40 9.69 14.01
N LEU A 222 9.68 10.06 14.09
CA LEU A 222 10.84 9.20 13.85
C LEU A 222 11.80 9.34 15.03
N GLY A 223 12.00 8.29 15.81
CA GLY A 223 12.79 8.37 17.03
C GLY A 223 12.17 9.33 18.04
N ALA A 224 13.00 10.28 18.51
CA ALA A 224 12.59 11.36 19.40
C ALA A 224 12.04 12.60 18.67
N GLN A 225 12.10 12.62 17.32
CA GLN A 225 11.68 13.77 16.52
C GLN A 225 10.24 13.59 16.04
N THR A 226 9.43 14.63 16.22
CA THR A 226 8.08 14.71 15.67
C THR A 226 8.02 15.89 14.69
N TYR A 227 7.48 15.62 13.51
CA TYR A 227 7.31 16.57 12.42
C TYR A 227 5.83 16.88 12.26
N THR A 228 5.43 18.14 12.38
CA THR A 228 4.13 18.60 11.89
C THR A 228 4.16 18.62 10.37
N VAL A 229 3.21 17.95 9.75
CA VAL A 229 3.19 17.70 8.31
C VAL A 229 1.86 18.09 7.68
N SER A 230 1.93 18.44 6.40
CA SER A 230 0.77 18.62 5.54
C SER A 230 1.02 18.05 4.15
N GLY A 231 -0.03 17.68 3.42
CA GLY A 231 0.09 17.14 2.07
C GLY A 231 -1.19 16.52 1.56
N LEU A 232 -1.04 15.57 0.64
CA LEU A 232 -2.15 14.86 0.03
C LEU A 232 -2.05 13.36 0.31
N THR A 233 -3.21 12.77 0.60
CA THR A 233 -3.42 11.32 0.68
C THR A 233 -4.31 10.90 -0.49
N TRP A 234 -4.04 9.70 -1.00
CA TRP A 234 -4.88 8.92 -1.88
C TRP A 234 -5.39 7.71 -1.09
N MET A 235 -6.67 7.37 -1.23
CA MET A 235 -7.21 6.14 -0.71
C MET A 235 -7.82 5.31 -1.83
N ASP A 236 -7.45 4.04 -1.91
CA ASP A 236 -8.20 3.03 -2.64
C ASP A 236 -8.97 2.14 -1.70
N ARG A 237 -10.21 1.86 -2.11
CA ARG A 237 -11.06 0.88 -1.47
C ARG A 237 -11.53 -0.11 -2.52
N GLU A 238 -11.19 -1.37 -2.29
CA GLU A 238 -11.55 -2.42 -3.23
C GLU A 238 -11.86 -3.74 -2.53
N TRP A 239 -12.87 -4.44 -3.03
CA TRP A 239 -13.29 -5.75 -2.56
C TRP A 239 -13.77 -6.64 -3.70
N GLY A 240 -13.63 -7.95 -3.51
CA GLY A 240 -14.08 -8.93 -4.48
C GLY A 240 -13.68 -10.35 -4.11
N THR A 241 -14.09 -11.27 -4.98
CA THR A 241 -13.65 -12.67 -4.97
C THR A 241 -12.99 -12.94 -6.31
N SER A 242 -11.85 -12.29 -6.51
CA SER A 242 -11.06 -12.35 -7.74
C SER A 242 -9.86 -13.26 -7.53
N VAL A 243 -9.56 -14.05 -8.55
CA VAL A 243 -8.38 -14.91 -8.62
C VAL A 243 -7.56 -14.37 -9.78
N LEU A 244 -6.33 -13.94 -9.53
CA LEU A 244 -5.46 -13.54 -10.62
C LEU A 244 -5.19 -14.76 -11.52
N GLU A 245 -5.33 -14.59 -12.83
CA GLU A 245 -5.22 -15.68 -13.79
C GLU A 245 -3.83 -16.34 -13.76
N GLU A 246 -3.79 -17.63 -14.11
CA GLU A 246 -2.55 -18.38 -14.21
C GLU A 246 -1.61 -17.76 -15.25
N GLY A 247 -0.31 -17.74 -14.96
CA GLY A 247 0.70 -17.14 -15.84
C GLY A 247 0.98 -15.65 -15.59
N LEU A 248 0.22 -14.99 -14.72
CA LEU A 248 0.58 -13.66 -14.22
C LEU A 248 1.74 -13.75 -13.22
N ALA A 249 2.64 -12.78 -13.27
CA ALA A 249 3.78 -12.65 -12.36
C ALA A 249 3.57 -11.59 -11.28
N GLY A 250 2.73 -10.58 -11.52
CA GLY A 250 2.48 -9.48 -10.59
C GLY A 250 1.78 -8.32 -11.28
N TRP A 251 1.74 -7.16 -10.62
CA TRP A 251 1.17 -5.94 -11.18
C TRP A 251 2.04 -4.72 -10.88
N ASP A 252 1.88 -3.70 -11.73
CA ASP A 252 2.34 -2.33 -11.49
C ASP A 252 1.09 -1.47 -11.30
N TRP A 253 1.05 -0.67 -10.25
CA TRP A 253 -0.04 0.26 -9.96
C TRP A 253 0.52 1.66 -9.69
N PHE A 254 -0.17 2.68 -10.18
CA PHE A 254 0.21 4.09 -10.11
C PHE A 254 -0.98 4.91 -9.62
N ALA A 255 -0.77 5.74 -8.61
CA ALA A 255 -1.66 6.86 -8.28
C ALA A 255 -0.88 8.17 -8.30
N LEU A 256 -1.20 9.04 -9.24
CA LEU A 256 -0.52 10.31 -9.43
C LEU A 256 -1.49 11.47 -9.20
N GLN A 257 -1.09 12.42 -8.37
CA GLN A 257 -1.81 13.65 -8.07
C GLN A 257 -1.05 14.81 -8.68
N LEU A 258 -1.56 15.32 -9.81
CA LEU A 258 -0.89 16.34 -10.61
C LEU A 258 -1.25 17.74 -10.10
N SER A 259 -0.31 18.67 -10.23
CA SER A 259 -0.48 20.06 -9.79
C SER A 259 -1.50 20.83 -10.63
N SER A 260 -1.82 20.33 -11.83
CA SER A 260 -2.86 20.86 -12.70
C SER A 260 -4.29 20.53 -12.23
N GLY A 261 -4.45 19.74 -11.16
CA GLY A 261 -5.75 19.26 -10.68
C GLY A 261 -6.20 17.93 -11.30
N HIS A 262 -5.41 17.36 -12.21
CA HIS A 262 -5.65 16.01 -12.71
C HIS A 262 -5.17 14.98 -11.69
N ASP A 263 -5.92 13.90 -11.54
CA ASP A 263 -5.49 12.73 -10.78
C ASP A 263 -5.56 11.49 -11.68
N LEU A 264 -4.51 10.68 -11.71
CA LEU A 264 -4.38 9.51 -12.58
C LEU A 264 -4.20 8.26 -11.72
N MET A 265 -5.10 7.28 -11.88
CA MET A 265 -4.85 5.90 -11.49
C MET A 265 -4.56 5.08 -12.74
N TYR A 266 -3.51 4.26 -12.72
CA TYR A 266 -3.24 3.29 -13.78
C TYR A 266 -2.68 2.02 -13.19
N TYR A 267 -3.10 0.87 -13.71
CA TYR A 267 -2.49 -0.40 -13.40
C TYR A 267 -2.30 -1.26 -14.66
N GLN A 268 -1.30 -2.12 -14.58
CA GLN A 268 -1.11 -3.20 -15.54
C GLN A 268 -0.76 -4.50 -14.82
N LEU A 269 -1.39 -5.60 -15.23
CA LEU A 269 -0.93 -6.94 -14.85
C LEU A 269 0.19 -7.37 -15.79
N ARG A 270 1.16 -8.11 -15.25
CA ARG A 270 2.33 -8.58 -16.01
C ARG A 270 2.30 -10.09 -16.11
N GLU A 271 2.57 -10.61 -17.29
CA GLU A 271 2.76 -12.03 -17.54
C GLU A 271 4.16 -12.48 -17.11
N ALA A 272 4.37 -13.79 -16.93
CA ALA A 272 5.64 -14.37 -16.50
C ALA A 272 6.82 -14.10 -17.43
N ASP A 273 6.57 -13.82 -18.71
CA ASP A 273 7.59 -13.43 -19.69
C ASP A 273 7.89 -11.92 -19.69
N GLY A 274 7.24 -11.16 -18.80
CA GLY A 274 7.41 -9.71 -18.65
C GLY A 274 6.53 -8.87 -19.58
N ARG A 275 5.70 -9.48 -20.44
CA ARG A 275 4.73 -8.72 -21.24
C ARG A 275 3.59 -8.18 -20.37
N THR A 276 3.03 -7.05 -20.79
CA THR A 276 1.79 -6.53 -20.24
C THR A 276 0.61 -7.41 -20.65
N SER A 277 -0.18 -7.86 -19.68
CA SER A 277 -1.43 -8.58 -19.87
C SER A 277 -2.48 -7.72 -20.58
N PRO A 278 -3.50 -8.29 -21.26
CA PRO A 278 -4.64 -7.52 -21.75
C PRO A 278 -5.47 -6.87 -20.63
N PHE A 279 -5.35 -7.34 -19.38
CA PHE A 279 -6.01 -6.75 -18.22
C PHE A 279 -5.20 -5.57 -17.67
N VAL A 280 -5.37 -4.43 -18.34
CA VAL A 280 -4.89 -3.13 -17.88
C VAL A 280 -6.07 -2.21 -17.70
N GLY A 281 -5.92 -1.20 -16.86
CA GLY A 281 -6.96 -0.19 -16.71
C GLY A 281 -6.48 1.00 -15.92
N GLY A 282 -7.31 2.04 -15.93
CA GLY A 282 -7.05 3.23 -15.15
C GLY A 282 -8.22 4.21 -15.23
N SER A 283 -8.04 5.33 -14.56
CA SER A 283 -8.92 6.47 -14.66
C SER A 283 -8.14 7.76 -14.61
N LEU A 284 -8.58 8.73 -15.39
CA LEU A 284 -8.11 10.10 -15.36
C LEU A 284 -9.26 10.97 -14.84
N LEU A 285 -9.09 11.50 -13.63
CA LEU A 285 -9.97 12.51 -13.07
C LEU A 285 -9.49 13.89 -13.53
N LEU A 286 -10.34 14.59 -14.28
CA LEU A 286 -10.07 15.93 -14.80
C LEU A 286 -10.30 17.00 -13.72
N PRO A 287 -9.79 18.24 -13.86
CA PRO A 287 -9.95 19.29 -12.85
C PRO A 287 -11.40 19.70 -12.55
N ASP A 288 -12.35 19.37 -13.44
CA ASP A 288 -13.78 19.63 -13.30
C ASP A 288 -14.56 18.44 -12.70
N ASP A 289 -13.86 17.48 -12.12
CA ASP A 289 -14.37 16.22 -11.56
C ASP A 289 -14.92 15.22 -12.59
N THR A 290 -14.75 15.46 -13.89
CA THR A 290 -15.08 14.45 -14.91
C THR A 290 -14.12 13.27 -14.82
N VAL A 291 -14.66 12.06 -14.72
CA VAL A 291 -13.88 10.82 -14.75
C VAL A 291 -13.83 10.26 -16.17
N VAL A 292 -12.63 10.06 -16.70
CA VAL A 292 -12.38 9.33 -17.94
C VAL A 292 -11.81 7.96 -17.59
N ILE A 293 -12.47 6.89 -18.06
CA ILE A 293 -11.94 5.53 -17.93
C ILE A 293 -10.91 5.28 -19.03
N LEU A 294 -9.75 4.73 -18.64
CA LEU A 294 -8.65 4.38 -19.52
C LEU A 294 -8.61 2.86 -19.69
N GLY A 295 -8.63 2.40 -20.93
CA GLY A 295 -8.57 0.98 -21.29
C GLY A 295 -7.28 0.58 -21.99
N PRO A 296 -7.24 -0.65 -22.53
CA PRO A 296 -6.11 -1.13 -23.33
C PRO A 296 -5.80 -0.19 -24.51
N GLY A 297 -4.54 0.25 -24.61
CA GLY A 297 -4.07 1.13 -25.67
C GLY A 297 -4.22 2.63 -25.42
N ASP A 298 -4.93 3.05 -24.37
CA ASP A 298 -5.03 4.48 -24.02
C ASP A 298 -3.76 5.02 -23.33
N VAL A 299 -3.02 4.14 -22.64
CA VAL A 299 -1.80 4.46 -21.89
C VAL A 299 -0.61 3.72 -22.47
N GLU A 300 0.45 4.45 -22.77
CA GLU A 300 1.76 3.89 -23.12
C GLU A 300 2.69 4.07 -21.92
N LEU A 301 3.21 2.96 -21.36
CA LEU A 301 4.15 2.98 -20.25
C LEU A 301 5.49 2.38 -20.69
N THR A 302 6.58 3.14 -20.59
CA THR A 302 7.93 2.68 -20.87
C THR A 302 8.80 2.76 -19.62
N VAL A 303 9.44 1.67 -19.24
CA VAL A 303 10.46 1.68 -18.18
C VAL A 303 11.75 2.31 -18.73
N VAL A 304 12.25 3.35 -18.06
CA VAL A 304 13.45 4.10 -18.48
C VAL A 304 14.62 3.99 -17.50
N ASP A 305 14.41 3.51 -16.28
CA ASP A 305 15.45 3.21 -15.31
C ASP A 305 15.04 2.02 -14.43
N THR A 306 16.01 1.38 -13.78
CA THR A 306 15.77 0.25 -12.87
C THR A 306 16.62 0.36 -11.61
N TRP A 307 16.17 -0.27 -10.53
CA TRP A 307 16.90 -0.37 -9.28
C TRP A 307 16.91 -1.81 -8.81
N ARG A 308 18.08 -2.28 -8.36
CA ARG A 308 18.25 -3.61 -7.78
C ARG A 308 18.24 -3.50 -6.26
N SER A 309 17.32 -4.22 -5.61
CA SER A 309 17.30 -4.29 -4.16
C SER A 309 18.54 -5.02 -3.64
N PRO A 310 19.30 -4.44 -2.71
CA PRO A 310 20.39 -5.14 -2.03
C PRO A 310 19.88 -6.19 -1.03
N ARG A 311 18.59 -6.17 -0.67
CA ARG A 311 17.99 -7.10 0.30
C ARG A 311 17.44 -8.36 -0.36
N SER A 312 16.57 -8.21 -1.36
CA SER A 312 15.92 -9.34 -2.04
C SER A 312 16.70 -9.80 -3.27
N GLY A 313 17.50 -8.91 -3.89
CA GLY A 313 18.13 -9.12 -5.19
C GLY A 313 17.22 -8.80 -6.39
N ALA A 314 15.94 -8.51 -6.15
CA ALA A 314 14.96 -8.17 -7.18
C ALA A 314 15.35 -6.92 -7.96
N VAL A 315 14.94 -6.85 -9.23
CA VAL A 315 15.14 -5.68 -10.10
C VAL A 315 13.79 -5.04 -10.35
N TYR A 316 13.58 -3.85 -9.80
CA TYR A 316 12.37 -3.08 -9.95
C TYR A 316 12.56 -2.01 -11.03
N PRO A 317 11.55 -1.76 -11.88
CA PRO A 317 11.43 -0.47 -12.55
C PRO A 317 11.56 0.68 -11.54
N SER A 318 12.39 1.67 -11.86
CA SER A 318 12.73 2.80 -10.99
C SER A 318 12.75 4.11 -11.79
N GLY A 319 11.93 4.18 -12.83
CA GLY A 319 11.79 5.31 -13.72
C GLY A 319 10.88 4.93 -14.88
N TRP A 320 9.90 5.78 -15.18
CA TRP A 320 8.91 5.51 -16.21
C TRP A 320 8.64 6.74 -17.08
N GLN A 321 8.36 6.51 -18.35
CA GLN A 321 7.67 7.44 -19.23
C GLN A 321 6.23 6.94 -19.39
N LEU A 322 5.25 7.75 -19.00
CA LEU A 322 3.82 7.46 -19.16
C LEU A 322 3.19 8.48 -20.12
N ARG A 323 2.53 7.99 -21.18
CA ARG A 323 1.84 8.83 -22.16
C ARG A 323 0.37 8.49 -22.29
N ILE A 324 -0.46 9.53 -22.42
CA ILE A 324 -1.87 9.44 -22.78
C ILE A 324 -2.09 10.43 -23.93
N SER A 325 -1.72 10.02 -25.14
CA SER A 325 -1.60 10.88 -26.31
C SER A 325 -2.88 11.66 -26.63
N ARG A 326 -4.05 11.03 -26.46
CA ARG A 326 -5.37 11.66 -26.67
C ARG A 326 -5.59 12.92 -25.80
N TYR A 327 -4.94 12.99 -24.65
CA TYR A 327 -5.04 14.09 -23.69
C TYR A 327 -3.78 14.96 -23.62
N GLY A 328 -2.80 14.73 -24.51
CA GLY A 328 -1.53 15.49 -24.50
C GLY A 328 -0.71 15.28 -23.23
N ILE A 329 -0.89 14.14 -22.56
CA ILE A 329 -0.19 13.81 -21.32
C ILE A 329 1.09 13.05 -21.65
N ASP A 330 2.24 13.58 -21.21
CA ASP A 330 3.54 12.93 -21.34
C ASP A 330 4.34 13.19 -20.05
N LEU A 331 4.42 12.15 -19.20
CA LEU A 331 4.93 12.25 -17.84
C LEU A 331 6.20 11.39 -17.68
N VAL A 332 7.21 11.98 -17.07
CA VAL A 332 8.35 11.25 -16.51
C VAL A 332 8.08 11.06 -15.02
N ILE A 333 8.06 9.82 -14.58
CA ILE A 333 7.82 9.42 -13.19
C ILE A 333 9.13 8.86 -12.65
N THR A 334 9.57 9.36 -11.49
CA THR A 334 10.81 8.91 -10.84
C THR A 334 10.58 8.69 -9.36
N PRO A 335 11.11 7.63 -8.74
CA PRO A 335 11.05 7.47 -7.30
C PRO A 335 11.65 8.67 -6.58
N ALA A 336 10.94 9.18 -5.58
CA ALA A 336 11.45 10.21 -4.69
C ALA A 336 12.64 9.67 -3.85
N MET A 337 12.64 8.36 -3.60
CA MET A 337 13.74 7.58 -3.04
C MET A 337 13.76 6.20 -3.72
N ARG A 338 14.92 5.67 -4.08
CA ARG A 338 15.02 4.40 -4.82
C ARG A 338 14.65 3.19 -3.96
N ASP A 339 15.17 3.16 -2.73
CA ASP A 339 14.96 2.04 -1.82
C ASP A 339 13.66 2.21 -1.02
N GLN A 340 12.56 1.77 -1.62
CA GLN A 340 11.22 1.72 -1.00
C GLN A 340 10.63 0.30 -1.10
N GLU A 341 11.50 -0.72 -1.10
CA GLU A 341 11.08 -2.13 -1.06
C GLU A 341 10.58 -2.48 0.34
N LEU A 342 9.33 -2.93 0.43
CA LEU A 342 8.61 -3.41 1.61
C LEU A 342 8.96 -4.89 1.87
N PRO A 343 9.84 -5.21 2.85
CA PRO A 343 10.36 -6.56 3.06
C PRO A 343 9.46 -7.35 4.03
N VAL A 344 8.20 -7.51 3.64
CA VAL A 344 7.15 -8.16 4.43
C VAL A 344 6.85 -9.56 3.88
N SER A 345 5.81 -10.24 4.36
CA SER A 345 5.54 -11.64 3.99
C SER A 345 5.29 -11.82 2.48
N VAL A 346 4.72 -10.82 1.83
CA VAL A 346 4.75 -10.65 0.37
C VAL A 346 5.65 -9.45 0.10
N VAL A 347 6.61 -9.56 -0.82
CA VAL A 347 7.56 -8.46 -1.04
C VAL A 347 7.01 -7.51 -2.10
N TYR A 348 6.89 -6.23 -1.73
CA TYR A 348 6.43 -5.15 -2.60
C TYR A 348 7.55 -4.13 -2.79
N TRP A 349 7.46 -3.34 -3.85
CA TRP A 349 8.05 -2.00 -3.86
C TRP A 349 6.91 -1.00 -3.77
N GLU A 350 6.92 -0.16 -2.74
CA GLU A 350 5.80 0.68 -2.32
C GLU A 350 6.32 2.10 -2.09
N GLY A 351 6.35 2.90 -3.15
CA GLY A 351 7.20 4.08 -3.15
C GLY A 351 6.54 5.35 -3.63
N ALA A 352 6.82 6.42 -2.88
CA ALA A 352 6.55 7.80 -3.29
C ALA A 352 7.34 8.12 -4.55
N VAL A 353 6.68 8.78 -5.51
CA VAL A 353 7.26 9.21 -6.79
C VAL A 353 7.04 10.70 -7.02
N ASP A 354 8.02 11.32 -7.68
CA ASP A 354 7.91 12.67 -8.25
C ASP A 354 7.56 12.56 -9.74
N VAL A 355 6.71 13.48 -10.22
CA VAL A 355 6.24 13.53 -11.62
C VAL A 355 6.63 14.85 -12.26
N ARG A 356 7.11 14.80 -13.50
CA ARG A 356 7.44 15.97 -14.35
C ARG A 356 7.06 15.70 -15.81
N GLY A 357 7.14 16.70 -16.69
CA GLY A 357 6.85 16.56 -18.12
C GLY A 357 5.81 17.57 -18.56
N SER A 358 4.76 17.11 -19.25
CA SER A 358 3.63 17.98 -19.61
C SER A 358 2.88 18.53 -18.39
N MET A 359 3.00 17.84 -17.25
CA MET A 359 2.54 18.27 -15.93
C MET A 359 3.55 17.86 -14.85
N SER A 360 3.47 18.51 -13.69
CA SER A 360 4.22 18.13 -12.49
C SER A 360 3.28 17.55 -11.44
N GLY A 361 3.79 16.75 -10.52
CA GLY A 361 2.98 16.19 -9.43
C GLY A 361 3.78 15.28 -8.53
N ARG A 362 3.06 14.60 -7.65
CA ARG A 362 3.59 13.52 -6.82
C ARG A 362 2.62 12.36 -6.83
N GLY A 363 3.07 11.18 -6.41
CA GLY A 363 2.21 10.02 -6.38
C GLY A 363 2.81 8.88 -5.58
N TYR A 364 2.22 7.71 -5.76
CA TYR A 364 2.74 6.44 -5.30
C TYR A 364 2.73 5.43 -6.44
N VAL A 365 3.69 4.51 -6.39
CA VAL A 365 3.75 3.35 -7.27
C VAL A 365 3.94 2.10 -6.43
N GLU A 366 3.10 1.10 -6.70
CA GLU A 366 3.20 -0.23 -6.12
C GLU A 366 3.66 -1.21 -7.21
N LEU A 367 4.67 -2.02 -6.91
CA LEU A 367 5.20 -3.05 -7.78
C LEU A 367 5.26 -4.38 -7.02
N THR A 368 4.59 -5.41 -7.54
CA THR A 368 4.58 -6.75 -6.93
C THR A 368 5.18 -7.78 -7.86
N GLY A 369 5.59 -8.96 -7.35
CA GLY A 369 6.04 -10.06 -8.22
C GLY A 369 7.49 -10.04 -8.68
N TYR A 370 8.21 -8.94 -8.45
CA TYR A 370 9.62 -8.81 -8.87
C TYR A 370 10.61 -9.58 -7.99
N ALA A 371 10.23 -9.88 -6.74
CA ALA A 371 11.04 -10.64 -5.79
C ALA A 371 10.66 -12.12 -5.69
N ASP A 372 9.58 -12.52 -6.37
CA ASP A 372 8.99 -13.87 -6.27
C ASP A 372 9.75 -14.90 -7.13
N THR A 373 10.64 -14.44 -8.00
CA THR A 373 11.45 -15.28 -8.88
C THR A 373 12.77 -15.66 -8.21
N LYS A 374 12.83 -16.85 -7.63
CA LYS A 374 14.08 -17.59 -7.38
C LYS A 374 14.01 -19.00 -7.95
#